data_AF-A0A925BBT3-F1
#
_entry.id   AF-A0A925BBT3-F1
#
_cell.length_a   1.000
_cell.length_b   1.000
_cell.length_c   1.000
_cell.angle_alpha   90.00
_cell.angle_beta   90.00
_cell.angle_gamma   90.00
#
_symmetry.space_group_name_H-M   'P 1'
#
loop_
_entity.id
_entity.type
_entity.pdbx_description
1 polymer ?
#
loop_
_entity_poly.entity_id
_entity_poly.type
_entity_poly.pdbx_seq_one_letter_code
_entity_poly.pdbx_strand_id
1 'polypeptide(L)'
;MGNYSVRTQTESDAILTLATEAMEAKMNAGEPFTALDISNVLKAKNLPVRHREVAAVVRGLYVGGGMGAFGYVRDLIHVSTPDGSAQAYLYRHGTQDPSDYTLDAQDALPPVPADRARPLDDAVPAGGPLSTLAETALQGMVGSAVISGGGSTAYGVPSPRRSRGAFRRDGAVAVPRSFIEQAGYQVGDLLMLTHDAQTDTLALQAVAPGTTVIGAFVKVWGDLRVRIAKTKLRIAGCAVPVQKPSFALDGGSLRIEP
;
A
#
# COMPACT_ATOMS: atom_id res chain seq x y z
N MET A 1 -18.70 32.69 -3.48
CA MET A 1 -17.33 32.14 -3.60
C MET A 1 -17.28 30.88 -2.76
N GLY A 2 -17.27 29.70 -3.40
CA GLY A 2 -17.28 28.43 -2.66
C GLY A 2 -15.91 28.17 -2.03
N ASN A 3 -15.86 28.02 -0.71
CA ASN A 3 -14.66 27.60 0.01
C ASN A 3 -14.22 26.24 -0.55
N TYR A 4 -13.11 26.23 -1.30
CA TYR A 4 -12.40 25.01 -1.62
C TYR A 4 -11.75 24.53 -0.32
N SER A 5 -12.50 23.76 0.46
CA SER A 5 -11.97 23.11 1.66
C SER A 5 -10.94 22.08 1.18
N VAL A 6 -9.66 22.42 1.35
CA VAL A 6 -8.54 21.52 1.14
C VAL A 6 -8.62 20.46 2.23
N ARG A 7 -8.67 19.19 1.83
CA ARG A 7 -8.66 18.08 2.79
C ARG A 7 -7.37 18.04 3.55
N THR A 8 -7.44 17.59 4.80
CA THR A 8 -6.23 17.31 5.57
C THR A 8 -5.49 16.11 4.97
N GLN A 9 -4.20 15.97 5.31
CA GLN A 9 -3.42 14.80 4.92
C GLN A 9 -4.07 13.51 5.46
N THR A 10 -4.54 13.54 6.71
CA THR A 10 -5.22 12.42 7.36
C THR A 10 -6.47 11.98 6.59
N GLU A 11 -7.31 12.92 6.16
CA GLU A 11 -8.50 12.60 5.35
C GLU A 11 -8.12 12.02 3.99
N SER A 12 -7.04 12.51 3.38
CA SER A 12 -6.55 12.01 2.10
C SER A 12 -6.04 10.57 2.22
N ASP A 13 -5.32 10.27 3.30
CA ASP A 13 -4.83 8.93 3.63
C ASP A 13 -6.00 7.98 3.95
N ALA A 14 -7.05 8.47 4.62
CA ALA A 14 -8.27 7.71 4.86
C ALA A 14 -9.00 7.36 3.56
N ILE A 15 -9.14 8.32 2.64
CA ILE A 15 -9.76 8.08 1.31
C ILE A 15 -8.95 7.05 0.54
N LEU A 16 -7.62 7.17 0.51
CA LEU A 16 -6.74 6.19 -0.11
C LEU A 16 -7.00 4.80 0.46
N THR A 17 -6.98 4.67 1.80
CA THR A 17 -7.19 3.39 2.49
C THR A 17 -8.54 2.77 2.12
N LEU A 18 -9.62 3.52 2.25
CA LEU A 18 -11.00 3.05 2.04
C LEU A 18 -11.28 2.72 0.57
N ALA A 19 -10.80 3.55 -0.35
CA ALA A 19 -10.93 3.28 -1.78
C ALA A 19 -10.15 2.03 -2.18
N THR A 20 -8.96 1.84 -1.61
CA THR A 20 -8.15 0.66 -1.90
C THR A 20 -8.81 -0.61 -1.37
N GLU A 21 -9.37 -0.59 -0.15
CA GLU A 21 -10.12 -1.72 0.41
C GLU A 21 -11.32 -2.10 -0.48
N ALA A 22 -12.09 -1.10 -0.92
CA ALA A 22 -13.21 -1.32 -1.83
C ALA A 22 -12.77 -1.91 -3.18
N MET A 23 -11.62 -1.49 -3.70
CA MET A 23 -11.03 -2.05 -4.92
C MET A 23 -10.53 -3.48 -4.72
N GLU A 24 -9.84 -3.79 -3.62
CA GLU A 24 -9.42 -5.16 -3.29
C GLU A 24 -10.62 -6.09 -3.21
N ALA A 25 -11.72 -5.67 -2.59
CA ALA A 25 -12.93 -6.48 -2.52
C ALA A 25 -13.46 -6.85 -3.92
N LYS A 26 -13.49 -5.87 -4.84
CA LYS A 26 -13.90 -6.10 -6.24
C LYS A 26 -12.92 -7.02 -6.98
N MET A 27 -11.61 -6.80 -6.81
CA MET A 27 -10.59 -7.61 -7.49
C MET A 27 -10.51 -9.03 -6.97
N ASN A 28 -10.69 -9.25 -5.67
CA ASN A 28 -10.75 -10.59 -5.08
C ASN A 28 -12.01 -11.35 -5.53
N ALA A 29 -13.10 -10.64 -5.82
CA ALA A 29 -14.30 -11.23 -6.40
C ALA A 29 -14.17 -11.46 -7.93
N GLY A 30 -13.11 -10.96 -8.56
CA GLY A 30 -12.96 -10.97 -10.01
C GLY A 30 -14.02 -10.12 -10.71
N GLU A 31 -14.56 -9.10 -10.05
CA GLU A 31 -15.59 -8.24 -10.63
C GLU A 31 -14.97 -7.08 -11.43
N PRO A 32 -15.51 -6.74 -12.61
CA PRO A 32 -15.16 -5.50 -13.30
C PRO A 32 -15.74 -4.29 -12.57
N PHE A 33 -15.04 -3.15 -12.61
CA PHE A 33 -15.50 -1.92 -11.96
C PHE A 33 -14.94 -0.65 -12.60
N THR A 34 -15.65 0.47 -12.40
CA THR A 34 -15.18 1.82 -12.71
C THR A 34 -14.79 2.57 -11.42
N ALA A 35 -14.13 3.72 -11.57
CA ALA A 35 -13.91 4.62 -10.44
C ALA A 35 -15.22 5.14 -9.82
N LEU A 36 -16.31 5.18 -10.60
CA LEU A 36 -17.61 5.61 -10.09
C LEU A 36 -18.20 4.55 -9.17
N ASP A 37 -18.13 3.27 -9.54
CA ASP A 37 -18.56 2.15 -8.71
C ASP A 37 -17.91 2.20 -7.33
N ILE A 38 -16.58 2.37 -7.28
CA ILE A 38 -15.84 2.51 -6.02
C ILE A 38 -16.34 3.71 -5.22
N SER A 39 -16.55 4.86 -5.87
CA SER A 39 -17.05 6.05 -5.18
C SER A 39 -18.48 5.88 -4.66
N ASN A 40 -19.33 5.14 -5.38
CA ASN A 40 -20.70 4.83 -4.98
C ASN A 40 -20.71 3.87 -3.79
N VAL A 41 -19.84 2.86 -3.77
CA VAL A 41 -19.65 1.96 -2.60
C VAL A 41 -19.29 2.76 -1.34
N LEU A 42 -18.38 3.74 -1.45
CA LEU A 42 -17.99 4.58 -0.32
C LEU A 42 -19.13 5.52 0.13
N LYS A 43 -19.85 6.14 -0.81
CA LYS A 43 -21.00 7.00 -0.50
C LYS A 43 -22.15 6.23 0.13
N ALA A 44 -22.39 4.98 -0.29
CA ALA A 44 -23.40 4.10 0.32
C ALA A 44 -23.09 3.79 1.80
N LYS A 45 -21.81 3.88 2.20
CA LYS A 45 -21.36 3.80 3.60
C LYS A 45 -21.46 5.15 4.35
N ASN A 46 -22.14 6.14 3.77
CA ASN A 46 -22.26 7.52 4.27
C ASN A 46 -20.92 8.26 4.42
N LEU A 47 -19.93 7.92 3.59
CA LEU A 47 -18.63 8.61 3.61
C LEU A 47 -18.67 9.88 2.75
N PRO A 48 -18.17 11.01 3.25
CA PRO A 48 -18.19 12.27 2.51
C PRO A 48 -17.06 12.29 1.48
N VAL A 49 -17.10 11.44 0.46
CA VAL A 49 -16.08 11.37 -0.61
C VAL A 49 -16.58 11.95 -1.92
N ARG A 50 -15.70 12.66 -2.64
CA ARG A 50 -15.99 13.16 -3.99
C ARG A 50 -15.46 12.16 -5.01
N HIS A 51 -16.19 11.97 -6.10
CA HIS A 51 -15.77 11.07 -7.17
C HIS A 51 -14.36 11.40 -7.70
N ARG A 52 -14.04 12.68 -7.88
CA ARG A 52 -12.71 13.14 -8.33
C ARG A 52 -11.55 12.68 -7.44
N GLU A 53 -11.78 12.53 -6.14
CA GLU A 53 -10.76 12.08 -5.18
C GLU A 53 -10.54 10.57 -5.31
N VAL A 54 -11.63 9.82 -5.37
CA VAL A 54 -11.60 8.36 -5.58
C VAL A 54 -11.00 8.02 -6.94
N ALA A 55 -11.40 8.73 -8.01
CA ALA A 55 -10.88 8.52 -9.36
C ALA A 55 -9.38 8.76 -9.46
N ALA A 56 -8.84 9.75 -8.72
CA ALA A 56 -7.41 9.97 -8.65
C ALA A 56 -6.69 8.78 -7.98
N VAL A 57 -7.25 8.25 -6.88
CA VAL A 57 -6.72 7.05 -6.19
C VAL A 57 -6.74 5.83 -7.11
N VAL A 58 -7.87 5.51 -7.73
CA VAL A 58 -7.99 4.36 -8.65
C VAL A 58 -6.98 4.45 -9.78
N ARG A 59 -6.83 5.64 -10.37
CA ARG A 59 -5.85 5.88 -11.44
C ARG A 59 -4.41 5.70 -10.94
N GLY A 60 -4.09 6.21 -9.75
CA GLY A 60 -2.78 6.04 -9.13
C GLY A 60 -2.44 4.57 -8.89
N LEU A 61 -3.40 3.79 -8.38
CA LEU A 61 -3.25 2.34 -8.13
C LEU A 61 -3.02 1.54 -9.41
N TYR A 62 -3.71 1.89 -10.49
CA TYR A 62 -3.48 1.27 -11.79
C TYR A 62 -2.10 1.61 -12.35
N VAL A 63 -1.75 2.90 -12.38
CA VAL A 63 -0.45 3.37 -12.91
C VAL A 63 0.73 2.84 -12.11
N GLY A 64 0.58 2.70 -10.79
CA GLY A 64 1.56 2.05 -9.92
C GLY A 64 1.72 0.55 -10.18
N GLY A 65 0.88 -0.07 -11.01
CA GLY A 65 0.96 -1.50 -11.34
C GLY A 65 0.34 -2.42 -10.28
N GLY A 66 -0.24 -1.87 -9.21
CA GLY A 66 -0.88 -2.66 -8.16
C GLY A 66 -2.00 -3.54 -8.73
N MET A 67 -2.84 -2.99 -9.60
CA MET A 67 -3.92 -3.75 -10.26
C MET A 67 -3.40 -4.78 -11.26
N GLY A 68 -2.29 -4.49 -11.94
CA GLY A 68 -1.67 -5.41 -12.88
C GLY A 68 -1.22 -6.72 -12.21
N ALA A 69 -0.82 -6.67 -10.94
CA ALA A 69 -0.49 -7.87 -10.15
C ALA A 69 -1.69 -8.82 -9.96
N PHE A 70 -2.93 -8.30 -10.07
CA PHE A 70 -4.17 -9.08 -10.02
C PHE A 70 -4.68 -9.48 -11.41
N GLY A 71 -3.91 -9.24 -12.48
CA GLY A 71 -4.34 -9.53 -13.85
C GLY A 71 -5.37 -8.54 -14.40
N TYR A 72 -5.56 -7.38 -13.74
CA TYR A 72 -6.50 -6.37 -14.19
C TYR A 72 -5.91 -5.50 -15.29
N VAL A 73 -6.72 -5.25 -16.32
CA VAL A 73 -6.46 -4.34 -17.43
C VAL A 73 -7.45 -3.19 -17.42
N ARG A 74 -7.16 -2.13 -18.18
CA ARG A 74 -8.02 -0.96 -18.28
C ARG A 74 -8.45 -0.72 -19.72
N ASP A 75 -9.75 -0.71 -19.95
CA ASP A 75 -10.37 -0.36 -21.22
C ASP A 75 -11.15 0.95 -21.11
N LEU A 76 -11.28 1.65 -22.24
CA LEU A 76 -12.12 2.84 -22.32
C LEU A 76 -13.51 2.41 -22.81
N ILE A 77 -14.53 2.65 -21.99
CA ILE A 77 -15.92 2.33 -22.31
C ILE A 77 -16.75 3.61 -22.46
N HIS A 78 -17.82 3.52 -23.25
CA HIS A 78 -18.85 4.54 -23.33
C HIS A 78 -19.94 4.25 -22.31
N VAL A 79 -20.32 5.26 -21.53
CA VAL A 79 -21.34 5.14 -20.48
C VAL A 79 -22.40 6.20 -20.69
N SER A 80 -23.64 5.85 -20.37
CA SER A 80 -24.78 6.78 -20.38
C SER A 80 -24.86 7.49 -19.04
N THR A 81 -24.98 8.81 -19.09
CA THR A 81 -25.26 9.68 -17.96
C THR A 81 -26.59 10.41 -18.20
N PRO A 82 -27.23 10.96 -17.16
CA PRO A 82 -28.46 11.74 -17.33
C PRO A 82 -28.33 12.91 -18.33
N ASP A 83 -27.11 13.44 -18.49
CA ASP A 83 -26.80 14.59 -19.34
C ASP A 83 -26.27 14.19 -20.73
N GLY A 84 -26.12 12.89 -21.04
CA GLY A 84 -25.64 12.40 -22.33
C GLY A 84 -24.73 11.19 -22.25
N SER A 85 -23.77 11.07 -23.17
CA SER A 85 -22.76 9.99 -23.15
C SER A 85 -21.43 10.50 -22.60
N ALA A 86 -20.81 9.76 -21.69
CA ALA A 86 -19.46 10.03 -21.19
C ALA A 86 -18.53 8.86 -21.49
N GLN A 87 -17.22 9.08 -21.34
CA GLN A 87 -16.22 8.03 -21.39
C GLN A 87 -15.72 7.72 -19.98
N ALA A 88 -15.60 6.43 -19.68
CA ALA A 88 -15.10 5.95 -18.40
C ALA A 88 -14.05 4.86 -18.62
N TYR A 89 -13.12 4.74 -17.68
CA TYR A 89 -12.21 3.60 -17.66
C TYR A 89 -12.84 2.45 -16.89
N LEU A 90 -13.00 1.32 -17.58
CA LEU A 90 -13.37 0.05 -17.00
C LEU A 90 -12.11 -0.70 -16.59
N TYR A 91 -12.05 -1.13 -15.34
CA TYR A 91 -11.02 -2.02 -14.84
C TYR A 91 -11.60 -3.41 -14.72
N ARG A 92 -11.03 -4.38 -15.43
CA ARG A 92 -11.52 -5.77 -15.47
C ARG A 92 -10.37 -6.76 -15.45
N HIS A 93 -10.64 -8.01 -15.07
CA HIS A 93 -9.64 -9.06 -15.23
C HIS A 93 -9.41 -9.33 -16.72
N GLY A 94 -8.16 -9.61 -17.12
CA GLY A 94 -7.80 -9.80 -18.53
C GLY A 94 -8.52 -10.94 -19.25
N THR A 95 -9.13 -11.87 -18.50
CA THR A 95 -9.92 -13.00 -19.02
C THR A 95 -11.41 -12.69 -19.20
N GLN A 96 -11.89 -11.53 -18.77
CA GLN A 96 -13.30 -11.13 -18.88
C GLN A 96 -13.52 -10.30 -20.15
N ASP A 97 -14.67 -10.42 -20.81
CA ASP A 97 -14.99 -9.55 -21.94
C ASP A 97 -15.43 -8.17 -21.41
N PRO A 98 -14.95 -7.04 -21.98
CA PRO A 98 -15.47 -5.72 -21.64
C PRO A 98 -17.00 -5.60 -21.74
N SER A 99 -17.62 -6.36 -22.65
CA SER A 99 -19.06 -6.36 -22.92
C SER A 99 -19.88 -7.00 -21.80
N ASP A 100 -19.25 -7.77 -20.91
CA ASP A 100 -19.91 -8.36 -19.74
C ASP A 100 -20.26 -7.32 -18.67
N TYR A 101 -19.71 -6.11 -18.78
CA TYR A 101 -20.04 -4.99 -17.91
C TYR A 101 -21.34 -4.32 -18.37
N THR A 102 -22.47 -4.74 -17.78
CA THR A 102 -23.83 -4.29 -18.18
C THR A 102 -24.31 -3.01 -17.47
N LEU A 103 -23.45 -2.34 -16.69
CA LEU A 103 -23.79 -1.08 -16.02
C LEU A 103 -23.61 0.10 -16.98
N ASP A 104 -24.46 0.11 -18.02
CA ASP A 104 -24.49 1.15 -19.05
C ASP A 104 -24.88 2.52 -18.48
N ALA A 105 -25.70 2.52 -17.42
CA ALA A 105 -26.09 3.72 -16.68
C ALA A 105 -25.17 3.92 -15.47
N GLN A 106 -24.32 4.95 -15.54
CA GLN A 106 -23.41 5.33 -14.47
C GLN A 106 -24.09 6.37 -13.56
N ASP A 107 -25.03 5.90 -12.74
CA ASP A 107 -25.77 6.76 -11.82
C ASP A 107 -24.89 7.16 -10.63
N ALA A 108 -24.40 8.39 -10.68
CA ALA A 108 -23.58 8.95 -9.61
C ALA A 108 -24.45 9.29 -8.40
N LEU A 109 -24.17 8.67 -7.25
CA LEU A 109 -24.77 9.11 -5.99
C LEU A 109 -24.29 10.54 -5.67
N PRO A 110 -25.18 11.45 -5.22
CA PRO A 110 -24.77 12.79 -4.81
C PRO A 110 -23.77 12.72 -3.65
N PRO A 111 -22.90 13.74 -3.46
CA PRO A 111 -22.06 13.82 -2.28
C PRO A 111 -22.91 13.74 -1.01
N VAL A 112 -22.45 12.97 -0.01
CA VAL A 112 -23.13 12.87 1.28
C VAL A 112 -23.12 14.25 1.96
N PRO A 113 -24.28 14.81 2.35
CA PRO A 113 -24.35 16.07 3.08
C PRO A 113 -23.53 16.04 4.38
N ALA A 114 -22.93 17.17 4.75
CA ALA A 114 -22.01 17.23 5.90
C ALA A 114 -22.67 16.87 7.24
N ASP A 115 -23.98 17.12 7.37
CA ASP A 115 -24.81 16.78 8.54
C ASP A 115 -25.09 15.27 8.68
N ARG A 116 -24.90 14.49 7.61
CA ARG A 116 -25.11 13.03 7.57
C ARG A 116 -23.83 12.24 7.31
N ALA A 117 -22.73 12.94 7.09
CA ALA A 117 -21.45 12.34 6.77
C ALA A 117 -20.84 11.68 8.00
N ARG A 118 -20.47 10.41 7.88
CA ARG A 118 -19.60 9.76 8.86
C ARG A 118 -18.18 10.33 8.72
N PRO A 119 -17.49 10.67 9.82
CA PRO A 119 -16.09 11.08 9.77
C PRO A 119 -15.23 10.01 9.09
N LEU A 120 -14.29 10.43 8.22
CA LEU A 120 -13.43 9.50 7.50
C LEU A 120 -12.51 8.73 8.45
N ASP A 121 -12.00 9.39 9.49
CA ASP A 121 -11.10 8.79 10.48
C ASP A 121 -11.77 7.65 11.26
N ASP A 122 -13.07 7.76 11.51
CA ASP A 122 -13.87 6.71 12.18
C ASP A 122 -14.14 5.51 11.28
N ALA A 123 -14.02 5.68 9.96
CA ALA A 123 -14.30 4.65 8.98
C ALA A 123 -13.09 3.77 8.67
N VAL A 124 -11.88 4.24 8.96
CA VAL A 124 -10.65 3.46 8.81
C VAL A 124 -10.55 2.45 9.96
N PRO A 125 -10.51 1.13 9.70
CA PRO A 125 -10.40 0.15 10.77
C PRO A 125 -9.08 0.32 11.53
N ALA A 126 -9.18 0.53 12.85
CA ALA A 126 -8.02 0.68 13.73
C ALA A 126 -7.13 -0.57 13.67
N GLY A 127 -5.97 -0.46 13.02
CA GLY A 127 -4.98 -1.54 12.93
C GLY A 127 -5.20 -2.55 11.81
N GLY A 128 -6.07 -2.26 10.82
CA GLY A 128 -6.09 -3.03 9.58
C GLY A 128 -4.80 -2.81 8.78
N PRO A 129 -4.22 -3.84 8.12
CA PRO A 129 -3.12 -3.61 7.19
C PRO A 129 -3.58 -2.65 6.10
N LEU A 130 -2.77 -1.63 5.78
CA LEU A 130 -2.94 -0.91 4.52
C LEU A 130 -2.87 -1.95 3.41
N SER A 131 -3.92 -2.01 2.61
CA SER A 131 -4.05 -2.93 1.49
C SER A 131 -2.75 -3.00 0.68
N THR A 132 -2.40 -4.18 0.17
CA THR A 132 -1.14 -4.39 -0.58
C THR A 132 -1.02 -3.49 -1.81
N LEU A 133 -2.16 -3.10 -2.37
CA LEU A 133 -2.26 -2.18 -3.50
C LEU A 133 -1.94 -0.73 -3.11
N ALA A 134 -2.36 -0.29 -1.91
CA ALA A 134 -2.15 1.07 -1.44
C ALA A 134 -0.65 1.37 -1.34
N GLU A 135 0.14 0.39 -0.90
CA GLU A 135 1.60 0.46 -0.91
C GLU A 135 2.17 0.64 -2.33
N THR A 136 1.61 -0.05 -3.34
CA THR A 136 2.07 0.07 -4.73
C THR A 136 1.65 1.39 -5.40
N ALA A 137 0.46 1.93 -5.09
CA ALA A 137 0.02 3.25 -5.58
C ALA A 137 0.89 4.40 -5.08
N LEU A 138 1.21 4.40 -3.78
CA LEU A 138 2.03 5.43 -3.15
C LEU A 138 3.43 5.50 -3.80
N GLN A 139 3.92 4.39 -4.33
CA GLN A 139 5.18 4.32 -5.09
C GLN A 139 5.08 4.89 -6.51
N GLY A 140 3.91 4.80 -7.16
CA GLY A 140 3.71 5.27 -8.53
C GLY A 140 3.37 6.76 -8.67
N MET A 141 2.88 7.42 -7.61
CA MET A 141 2.49 8.84 -7.66
C MET A 141 3.66 9.83 -7.54
N VAL A 142 4.89 9.34 -7.29
CA VAL A 142 6.09 10.17 -7.12
C VAL A 142 7.14 9.75 -8.16
N GLY A 143 6.93 10.10 -9.43
CA GLY A 143 7.82 9.64 -10.50
C GLY A 143 7.97 10.62 -11.66
N SER A 144 8.94 11.53 -11.57
CA SER A 144 9.81 11.92 -12.68
C SER A 144 10.97 12.78 -12.18
N ALA A 145 12.12 12.14 -11.89
CA ALA A 145 13.44 12.72 -12.11
C ALA A 145 14.52 11.64 -11.89
N VAL A 146 15.32 11.42 -12.92
CA VAL A 146 16.58 10.67 -12.90
C VAL A 146 17.63 11.51 -12.16
N ILE A 147 18.53 10.90 -11.38
CA ILE A 147 20.00 11.16 -11.36
C ILE A 147 20.71 10.29 -10.32
N SER A 148 21.93 9.92 -10.69
CA SER A 148 22.92 9.04 -10.09
C SER A 148 23.74 9.68 -8.94
N GLY A 149 24.32 8.84 -8.08
CA GLY A 149 25.42 9.13 -7.11
C GLY A 149 24.92 9.49 -5.70
N GLY A 150 25.41 8.96 -4.58
CA GLY A 150 26.67 8.31 -4.23
C GLY A 150 27.19 8.97 -2.93
N GLY A 151 27.44 8.21 -1.86
CA GLY A 151 28.15 8.70 -0.66
C GLY A 151 27.58 8.24 0.69
N SER A 152 28.28 7.31 1.33
CA SER A 152 28.04 6.77 2.67
C SER A 152 29.01 7.40 3.67
N THR A 153 28.59 7.68 4.90
CA THR A 153 29.46 7.92 6.06
C THR A 153 29.01 7.10 7.27
N ALA A 154 29.98 6.37 7.84
CA ALA A 154 29.82 5.37 8.89
C ALA A 154 30.08 5.95 10.29
N TYR A 155 29.38 5.42 11.30
CA TYR A 155 29.77 5.55 12.71
C TYR A 155 29.60 4.21 13.47
N GLY A 156 30.69 3.80 14.14
CA GLY A 156 30.83 2.99 15.36
C GLY A 156 29.92 1.77 15.60
N VAL A 157 30.48 0.56 15.46
CA VAL A 157 29.84 -0.73 15.79
C VAL A 157 30.13 -1.17 17.24
N PRO A 158 29.11 -1.49 18.06
CA PRO A 158 29.24 -2.33 19.24
C PRO A 158 28.91 -3.81 18.90
N SER A 159 29.56 -4.75 19.61
CA SER A 159 29.44 -6.21 19.39
C SER A 159 28.00 -6.76 19.38
N PRO A 160 27.69 -7.78 18.55
CA PRO A 160 26.33 -8.24 18.32
C PRO A 160 25.76 -9.02 19.51
N ARG A 161 24.71 -8.50 20.14
CA ARG A 161 23.80 -9.28 21.00
C ARG A 161 22.87 -10.09 20.11
N ARG A 162 22.86 -11.43 20.25
CA ARG A 162 21.88 -12.30 19.59
C ARG A 162 20.68 -12.50 20.51
N SER A 163 19.46 -12.25 20.02
CA SER A 163 18.23 -12.64 20.72
C SER A 163 17.34 -13.49 19.81
N ARG A 164 16.54 -14.37 20.42
CA ARG A 164 15.58 -15.22 19.71
C ARG A 164 14.25 -14.49 19.55
N GLY A 165 13.74 -14.38 18.34
CA GLY A 165 12.39 -13.86 18.10
C GLY A 165 11.28 -14.89 18.32
N ALA A 166 10.09 -14.39 18.60
CA ALA A 166 8.88 -15.21 18.65
C ALA A 166 8.27 -15.33 17.25
N PHE A 167 8.11 -16.57 16.77
CA PHE A 167 7.41 -16.86 15.53
C PHE A 167 5.90 -16.90 15.74
N ARG A 168 5.14 -16.41 14.76
CA ARG A 168 3.67 -16.58 14.74
C ARG A 168 3.29 -17.66 13.73
N ARG A 169 2.16 -18.33 13.97
CA ARG A 169 1.65 -19.44 13.13
C ARG A 169 1.45 -19.07 11.65
N ASP A 170 1.41 -17.78 11.33
CA ASP A 170 1.18 -17.24 10.00
C ASP A 170 2.44 -17.16 9.11
N GLY A 171 3.62 -17.47 9.66
CA GLY A 171 4.87 -17.39 8.90
C GLY A 171 5.44 -15.99 8.77
N ALA A 172 4.91 -15.00 9.51
CA ALA A 172 5.46 -13.66 9.56
C ALA A 172 6.59 -13.57 10.59
N VAL A 173 7.62 -12.77 10.26
CA VAL A 173 8.72 -12.47 11.19
C VAL A 173 8.41 -11.16 11.90
N ALA A 174 8.34 -11.18 13.23
CA ALA A 174 8.23 -9.99 14.05
C ALA A 174 9.63 -9.62 14.56
N VAL A 175 10.08 -8.41 14.24
CA VAL A 175 11.36 -7.90 14.74
C VAL A 175 11.17 -7.42 16.19
N PRO A 176 12.00 -7.86 17.15
CA PRO A 176 11.93 -7.36 18.52
C PRO A 176 12.22 -5.85 18.57
N ARG A 177 11.41 -5.13 19.35
CA ARG A 177 11.52 -3.67 19.53
C ARG A 177 12.94 -3.20 19.87
N SER A 178 13.64 -3.94 20.73
CA SER A 178 15.01 -3.59 21.14
C SER A 178 16.00 -3.50 19.97
N PHE A 179 15.80 -4.30 18.91
CA PHE A 179 16.65 -4.26 17.71
C PHE A 179 16.31 -3.10 16.79
N ILE A 180 15.03 -2.71 16.73
CA ILE A 180 14.56 -1.54 15.99
C ILE A 180 15.15 -0.28 16.62
N GLU A 181 15.07 -0.17 17.96
CA GLU A 181 15.66 0.93 18.73
C GLU A 181 17.18 0.99 18.59
N GLN A 182 17.88 -0.14 18.71
CA GLN A 182 19.34 -0.19 18.57
C GLN A 182 19.82 0.10 17.15
N ALA A 183 19.04 -0.26 16.13
CA ALA A 183 19.31 0.13 14.74
C ALA A 183 19.01 1.61 14.45
N GLY A 184 18.39 2.32 15.39
CA GLY A 184 18.06 3.74 15.28
C GLY A 184 16.82 4.04 14.42
N TYR A 185 16.04 3.02 14.04
CA TYR A 185 14.86 3.21 13.21
C TYR A 185 13.73 3.90 13.98
N GLN A 186 13.03 4.80 13.31
CA GLN A 186 11.94 5.61 13.84
C GLN A 186 10.60 5.20 13.24
N VAL A 187 9.52 5.54 13.94
CA VAL A 187 8.16 5.33 13.45
C VAL A 187 7.96 6.14 12.18
N GLY A 188 7.50 5.48 11.13
CA GLY A 188 7.38 6.09 9.80
C GLY A 188 8.49 5.70 8.84
N ASP A 189 9.64 5.23 9.33
CA ASP A 189 10.74 4.80 8.49
C ASP A 189 10.31 3.65 7.57
N LEU A 190 10.75 3.74 6.32
CA LEU A 190 10.65 2.67 5.35
C LEU A 190 11.96 1.90 5.34
N LEU A 191 11.88 0.59 5.57
CA LEU A 191 13.03 -0.31 5.61
C LEU A 191 13.02 -1.19 4.36
N MET A 192 14.12 -1.22 3.61
CA MET A 192 14.31 -2.14 2.50
C MET A 192 14.75 -3.50 3.05
N LEU A 193 14.12 -4.56 2.56
CA LEU A 193 14.42 -5.94 2.88
C LEU A 193 15.21 -6.57 1.73
N THR A 194 16.48 -6.86 2.00
CA THR A 194 17.39 -7.50 1.03
C THR A 194 17.74 -8.90 1.51
N HIS A 195 17.72 -9.88 0.62
CA HIS A 195 18.20 -11.24 0.90
C HIS A 195 19.60 -11.42 0.32
N ASP A 196 20.53 -11.86 1.15
CA ASP A 196 21.83 -12.34 0.71
C ASP A 196 21.75 -13.86 0.53
N ALA A 197 21.73 -14.29 -0.73
CA ALA A 197 21.64 -15.70 -1.09
C ALA A 197 22.88 -16.52 -0.69
N GLN A 198 24.03 -15.89 -0.45
CA GLN A 198 25.24 -16.61 -0.04
C GLN A 198 25.21 -17.01 1.43
N THR A 199 24.72 -16.10 2.27
CA THR A 199 24.65 -16.30 3.72
C THR A 199 23.26 -16.73 4.19
N ASP A 200 22.28 -16.77 3.27
CA ASP A 200 20.85 -16.94 3.54
C ASP A 200 20.32 -15.96 4.60
N THR A 201 20.92 -14.76 4.70
CA THR A 201 20.52 -13.76 5.68
C THR A 201 19.66 -12.68 5.04
N LEU A 202 18.73 -12.16 5.83
CA LEU A 202 17.93 -11.01 5.45
C LEU A 202 18.50 -9.77 6.14
N ALA A 203 18.65 -8.68 5.40
CA ALA A 203 19.03 -7.38 5.94
C ALA A 203 17.87 -6.40 5.82
N LEU A 204 17.60 -5.67 6.89
CA LEU A 204 16.77 -4.49 6.92
C LEU A 204 17.67 -3.26 6.97
N GLN A 205 17.44 -2.32 6.06
CA GLN A 205 18.16 -1.05 6.01
C GLN A 205 17.18 0.10 5.81
N ALA A 206 17.36 1.17 6.58
CA ALA A 206 16.56 2.38 6.41
C ALA A 206 16.77 2.97 5.01
N VAL A 207 15.66 3.28 4.36
CA VAL A 207 15.65 3.94 3.06
C VAL A 207 15.70 5.43 3.30
N ALA A 208 16.73 6.11 2.79
CA ALA A 208 16.82 7.55 2.92
C ALA A 208 15.59 8.21 2.25
N PRO A 209 15.00 9.26 2.86
CA PRO A 209 13.85 9.95 2.26
C PRO A 209 14.13 10.35 0.80
N GLY A 210 13.19 10.05 -0.09
CA GLY A 210 13.32 10.32 -1.52
C GLY A 210 14.13 9.28 -2.32
N THR A 211 14.68 8.24 -1.68
CA THR A 211 15.33 7.13 -2.39
C THR A 211 14.27 6.24 -3.02
N THR A 212 14.36 6.07 -4.35
CA THR A 212 13.52 5.09 -5.05
C THR A 212 14.06 3.69 -4.76
N VAL A 213 13.24 2.85 -4.18
CA VAL A 213 13.60 1.47 -3.85
C VAL A 213 12.77 0.49 -4.66
N ILE A 214 13.45 -0.48 -5.27
CA ILE A 214 12.84 -1.60 -6.00
C ILE A 214 13.09 -2.84 -5.16
N GLY A 215 12.02 -3.52 -4.73
CA GLY A 215 12.13 -4.77 -3.96
C GLY A 215 11.10 -4.89 -2.85
N ALA A 216 11.41 -5.71 -1.84
CA ALA A 216 10.58 -5.85 -0.65
C ALA A 216 10.91 -4.74 0.36
N PHE A 217 9.88 -4.14 0.94
CA PHE A 217 10.00 -3.10 1.95
C PHE A 217 8.97 -3.32 3.05
N VAL A 218 9.30 -2.82 4.24
CA VAL A 218 8.47 -2.86 5.43
C VAL A 218 8.58 -1.52 6.15
N LYS A 219 7.47 -1.04 6.70
CA LYS A 219 7.45 0.19 7.48
C LYS A 219 7.61 -0.09 8.97
N VAL A 220 8.13 0.87 9.72
CA VAL A 220 8.09 0.88 11.19
C VAL A 220 6.78 1.52 11.65
N TRP A 221 5.95 0.79 12.39
CA TRP A 221 4.60 1.21 12.76
C TRP A 221 4.45 1.43 14.26
N GLY A 222 3.55 2.36 14.63
CA GLY A 222 3.06 2.54 15.99
C GLY A 222 4.17 2.63 17.03
N ASP A 223 4.15 1.75 18.02
CA ASP A 223 5.14 1.68 19.11
C ASP A 223 6.40 0.88 18.72
N LEU A 224 7.10 1.31 17.65
CA LEU A 224 8.32 0.70 17.11
C LEU A 224 8.16 -0.79 16.79
N ARG A 225 7.18 -1.11 15.94
CA ARG A 225 6.90 -2.48 15.50
C ARG A 225 7.23 -2.64 14.03
N VAL A 226 8.00 -3.68 13.71
CA VAL A 226 8.24 -4.14 12.34
C VAL A 226 7.79 -5.58 12.23
N ARG A 227 6.92 -5.83 11.24
CA ARG A 227 6.44 -7.16 10.89
C ARG A 227 6.70 -7.40 9.41
N ILE A 228 7.42 -8.47 9.11
CA ILE A 228 7.74 -8.90 7.76
C ILE A 228 6.78 -10.02 7.39
N ALA A 229 5.81 -9.72 6.53
CA ALA A 229 4.86 -10.71 6.04
C ALA A 229 5.55 -11.77 5.17
N LYS A 230 5.01 -13.00 5.17
CA LYS A 230 5.51 -14.12 4.36
C LYS A 230 5.67 -13.76 2.87
N THR A 231 4.75 -12.96 2.33
CA THR A 231 4.82 -12.49 0.94
C THR A 231 6.04 -11.61 0.69
N LYS A 232 6.40 -10.72 1.63
CA LYS A 232 7.59 -9.85 1.51
C LYS A 232 8.88 -10.67 1.62
N LEU A 233 8.92 -11.69 2.47
CA LEU A 233 10.04 -12.65 2.52
C LEU A 233 10.26 -13.34 1.16
N ARG A 234 9.16 -13.80 0.53
CA ARG A 234 9.23 -14.43 -0.79
C ARG A 234 9.68 -13.46 -1.89
N ILE A 235 9.16 -12.24 -1.89
CA ILE A 235 9.56 -11.18 -2.84
C ILE A 235 11.05 -10.86 -2.67
N ALA A 236 11.56 -10.84 -1.44
CA ALA A 236 12.97 -10.65 -1.17
C ALA A 236 13.86 -11.82 -1.64
N GLY A 237 13.29 -12.96 -2.05
CA GLY A 237 14.03 -14.15 -2.47
C GLY A 237 14.18 -15.23 -1.40
N CYS A 238 13.64 -15.01 -0.19
CA CYS A 238 13.69 -15.99 0.88
C CYS A 238 12.61 -17.07 0.66
N ALA A 239 13.04 -18.25 0.21
CA ALA A 239 12.16 -19.37 -0.12
C ALA A 239 11.67 -20.15 1.11
N VAL A 240 12.44 -20.10 2.21
CA VAL A 240 12.21 -20.94 3.40
C VAL A 240 11.44 -20.14 4.46
N PRO A 241 10.38 -20.69 5.07
CA PRO A 241 9.80 -20.09 6.24
C PRO A 241 10.83 -20.11 7.38
N VAL A 242 11.30 -18.92 7.76
CA VAL A 242 12.26 -18.65 8.85
C VAL A 242 11.69 -19.17 10.18
N GLN A 243 11.89 -20.44 10.56
CA GLN A 243 11.17 -21.00 11.71
C GLN A 243 11.60 -20.39 13.05
N LYS A 244 12.86 -19.93 13.16
CA LYS A 244 13.44 -19.40 14.40
C LYS A 244 14.39 -18.24 14.11
N PRO A 245 13.85 -17.06 13.77
CA PRO A 245 14.69 -15.92 13.40
C PRO A 245 15.63 -15.52 14.54
N SER A 246 16.89 -15.39 14.17
CA SER A 246 17.99 -14.86 14.96
C SER A 246 18.27 -13.43 14.50
N PHE A 247 18.38 -12.47 15.43
CA PHE A 247 18.60 -11.06 15.10
C PHE A 247 20.01 -10.62 15.48
N ALA A 248 20.65 -9.88 14.59
CA ALA A 248 21.96 -9.27 14.81
C ALA A 248 22.00 -7.87 14.20
N LEU A 249 22.85 -6.99 14.73
CA LEU A 249 23.12 -5.67 14.15
C LEU A 249 24.50 -5.69 13.52
N ASP A 250 24.59 -5.18 12.30
CA ASP A 250 25.85 -5.01 11.58
C ASP A 250 25.86 -3.64 10.88
N GLY A 251 26.71 -2.73 11.35
CA GLY A 251 26.86 -1.40 10.75
C GLY A 251 25.57 -0.57 10.66
N GLY A 252 24.66 -0.68 11.64
CA GLY A 252 23.36 0.00 11.64
C GLY A 252 22.28 -0.67 10.77
N SER A 253 22.62 -1.78 10.11
CA SER A 253 21.65 -2.64 9.42
C SER A 253 21.25 -3.80 10.33
N LEU A 254 19.95 -4.08 10.40
CA LEU A 254 19.42 -5.20 11.15
C LEU A 254 19.43 -6.45 10.30
N ARG A 255 20.18 -7.47 10.72
CA ARG A 255 20.21 -8.79 10.08
C ARG A 255 19.28 -9.77 10.78
N ILE A 256 18.64 -10.61 9.97
CA ILE A 256 17.75 -11.68 10.37
C ILE A 256 18.28 -12.97 9.75
N GLU A 257 18.77 -13.86 10.58
CA GLU A 257 19.21 -15.21 10.20
C GLU A 257 17.99 -16.17 10.35
N PRO A 258 17.69 -17.01 9.35
CA PRO A 258 16.55 -17.95 9.36
C PRO A 258 16.54 -18.98 10.51
#